data_AF-A0A0E2HEP4-F1
#
_entry.id   AF-A0A0E2HEP4-F1
#
_cell.length_a   1.000
_cell.length_b   1.000
_cell.length_c   1.000
_cell.angle_alpha   90.00
_cell.angle_beta   90.00
_cell.angle_gamma   90.00
#
_symmetry.space_group_name_H-M   'P 1'
#
loop_
_entity.id
_entity.type
_entity.pdbx_description
1 polymer ?
#
loop_
_entity_poly.entity_id
_entity_poly.type
_entity_poly.pdbx_seq_one_letter_code
_entity_poly.pdbx_strand_id
1 'polypeptide(L)'
;MVRYVKGKLFRKIDTFPQKITCLAMDDSVEYYDFLKKCHINGFRQIIITSEIMIKFIDYFVLDFNYEIYSIEFMEDDKDLSEEINALLNMTSIRAAYLSKLKEQLLFLSEKSSIEIQRIYFKGRDAQGRALNFYLQSNGIFGINDAHYPIISEKIAELMEGYLF
;
A
#
# COMPACT_ATOMS: atom_id res chain seq x y z
N MET A 1 17.20 4.53 -10.70
CA MET A 1 16.20 4.93 -9.69
C MET A 1 14.83 4.74 -10.32
N VAL A 2 13.95 3.92 -9.73
CA VAL A 2 12.60 3.70 -10.28
C VAL A 2 11.80 4.97 -10.07
N ARG A 3 11.26 5.55 -11.15
CA ARG A 3 10.38 6.72 -11.07
C ARG A 3 8.96 6.25 -10.76
N TYR A 4 8.41 6.72 -9.66
CA TYR A 4 7.03 6.45 -9.27
C TYR A 4 6.12 7.60 -9.69
N VAL A 5 4.96 7.27 -10.24
CA VAL A 5 3.81 8.16 -10.32
C VAL A 5 3.04 7.98 -9.02
N LYS A 6 2.81 9.08 -8.31
CA LYS A 6 2.16 9.06 -6.99
C LYS A 6 0.66 9.29 -7.14
N GLY A 7 -0.10 8.64 -6.29
CA GLY A 7 -1.52 8.88 -6.12
C GLY A 7 -1.92 8.80 -4.66
N LYS A 8 -3.15 9.24 -4.37
CA LYS A 8 -3.75 9.11 -3.04
C LYS A 8 -5.18 8.63 -3.15
N LEU A 9 -5.57 7.78 -2.21
CA LEU A 9 -6.91 7.23 -2.07
C LEU A 9 -7.87 8.23 -1.41
N PHE A 10 -9.05 8.34 -2.00
CA PHE A 10 -10.14 9.15 -1.47
C PHE A 10 -11.48 8.44 -1.63
N ARG A 11 -12.39 8.71 -0.70
CA ARG A 11 -13.81 8.40 -0.87
C ARG A 11 -14.53 9.65 -1.38
N LYS A 12 -15.35 9.50 -2.42
CA LYS A 12 -16.22 10.58 -2.89
C LYS A 12 -17.58 10.51 -2.16
N ILE A 13 -18.02 11.62 -1.55
CA ILE A 13 -19.19 11.63 -0.65
C ILE A 13 -20.55 11.70 -1.33
N ASP A 14 -20.60 12.07 -2.61
CA ASP A 14 -21.82 12.29 -3.39
C ASP A 14 -22.10 11.17 -4.42
N THR A 15 -21.33 10.07 -4.35
CA THR A 15 -21.45 8.94 -5.28
C THR A 15 -22.15 7.77 -4.59
N PHE A 16 -23.18 7.23 -5.25
CA PHE A 16 -23.86 5.99 -4.86
C PHE A 16 -23.83 4.99 -6.02
N PRO A 17 -23.31 3.75 -5.85
CA PRO A 17 -22.70 3.23 -4.61
C PRO A 17 -21.44 4.00 -4.20
N GLN A 18 -21.06 3.92 -2.92
CA GLN A 18 -19.83 4.56 -2.44
C GLN A 18 -18.64 4.00 -3.22
N LYS A 19 -17.79 4.90 -3.73
CA LYS A 19 -16.64 4.54 -4.57
C LYS A 19 -15.35 5.09 -3.97
N ILE A 20 -14.29 4.28 -4.00
CA ILE A 20 -12.93 4.72 -3.74
C ILE A 20 -12.28 5.14 -5.05
N THR A 21 -11.68 6.32 -5.02
CA THR A 21 -11.02 6.90 -6.18
C THR A 21 -9.56 7.19 -5.86
N CYS A 22 -8.71 6.82 -6.79
CA CYS A 22 -7.30 7.17 -6.83
C CYS A 22 -7.12 8.50 -7.55
N LEU A 23 -6.64 9.54 -6.86
CA LEU A 23 -6.29 10.81 -7.48
C LEU A 23 -4.77 10.91 -7.61
N ALA A 24 -4.28 11.11 -8.84
CA ALA A 24 -2.87 11.33 -9.11
C ALA A 24 -2.39 12.61 -8.40
N MET A 25 -1.19 12.55 -7.85
CA MET A 25 -0.54 13.67 -7.20
C MET A 25 0.46 14.31 -8.16
N ASP A 26 0.42 15.63 -8.22
CA ASP A 26 1.41 16.43 -8.92
C ASP A 26 2.45 16.88 -7.90
N ASP A 27 3.69 16.40 -8.05
CA ASP A 27 4.80 16.76 -7.15
C ASP A 27 5.17 18.26 -7.20
N SER A 28 4.64 19.03 -8.16
CA SER A 28 4.77 20.49 -8.19
C SER A 28 3.77 21.23 -7.30
N VAL A 29 2.77 20.53 -6.77
CA VAL A 29 1.74 21.10 -5.89
C VAL A 29 2.01 20.69 -4.45
N GLU A 30 2.01 21.68 -3.54
CA GLU A 30 2.14 21.44 -2.11
C GLU A 30 1.06 20.48 -1.60
N TYR A 31 1.46 19.52 -0.77
CA TYR A 31 0.58 18.43 -0.33
C TYR A 31 -0.71 18.93 0.33
N TYR A 32 -0.60 19.95 1.18
CA TYR A 32 -1.76 20.53 1.87
C TYR A 32 -2.74 21.21 0.90
N ASP A 33 -2.23 21.84 -0.16
CA ASP A 33 -3.07 22.47 -1.19
C ASP A 33 -3.80 21.42 -2.03
N PHE A 34 -3.11 20.33 -2.37
CA PHE A 34 -3.73 19.16 -3.00
C PHE A 34 -4.89 18.61 -2.16
N LEU A 35 -4.67 18.39 -0.86
CA LEU A 35 -5.70 17.90 0.06
C LEU A 35 -6.87 18.87 0.18
N LYS A 36 -6.60 20.18 0.29
CA LYS A 36 -7.63 21.21 0.39
C LYS A 36 -8.50 21.26 -0.86
N LYS A 37 -7.88 21.20 -2.05
CA LYS A 37 -8.60 21.10 -3.33
C LYS A 37 -9.48 19.86 -3.37
N CYS A 38 -8.97 18.70 -2.99
CA CYS A 38 -9.76 17.46 -2.95
C CYS A 38 -10.94 17.59 -1.99
N HIS A 39 -10.72 18.13 -0.79
CA HIS A 39 -11.76 18.32 0.21
C HIS A 39 -12.91 19.21 -0.30
N ILE A 40 -12.58 20.36 -0.92
CA ILE A 40 -13.57 21.28 -1.50
C ILE A 40 -14.37 20.57 -2.60
N ASN A 41 -13.73 19.68 -3.35
CA ASN A 41 -14.38 18.85 -4.36
C ASN A 41 -15.07 17.61 -3.78
N GLY A 42 -15.41 17.56 -2.49
CA GLY A 42 -16.21 16.47 -1.91
C GLY A 42 -15.46 15.15 -1.74
N PHE A 43 -14.14 15.16 -1.79
CA PHE A 43 -13.33 13.98 -1.49
C PHE A 43 -12.96 13.93 0.00
N ARG A 44 -13.06 12.76 0.60
CA ARG A 44 -12.61 12.46 1.97
C ARG A 44 -11.40 11.55 1.91
N GLN A 45 -10.37 11.91 2.68
CA GLN A 45 -9.14 11.13 2.73
C GLN A 45 -9.39 9.74 3.30
N ILE A 46 -8.63 8.77 2.80
CA ILE A 46 -8.61 7.41 3.33
C ILE A 46 -7.28 7.18 4.03
N ILE A 47 -7.37 6.52 5.18
CA ILE A 47 -6.23 5.97 5.92
C ILE A 47 -6.30 4.45 5.73
N ILE A 48 -5.15 3.84 5.46
CA ILE A 48 -4.97 2.40 5.38
C ILE A 48 -4.38 1.96 6.72
N THR A 49 -5.17 1.25 7.52
CA THR A 49 -4.68 0.70 8.79
C THR A 49 -3.69 -0.44 8.56
N SER A 50 -2.88 -0.78 9.56
CA SER A 50 -1.99 -1.95 9.49
C SER A 50 -2.74 -3.25 9.18
N GLU A 51 -3.95 -3.42 9.72
CA GLU A 51 -4.81 -4.57 9.38
C GLU A 51 -5.15 -4.62 7.88
N ILE A 52 -5.53 -3.49 7.28
CA ILE A 52 -5.83 -3.42 5.85
C ILE A 52 -4.54 -3.59 5.02
N MET A 53 -3.41 -3.03 5.46
CA MET A 53 -2.10 -3.25 4.84
C MET A 53 -1.76 -4.75 4.77
N ILE A 54 -2.00 -5.51 5.83
CA ILE A 54 -1.77 -6.96 5.87
C ILE A 54 -2.72 -7.69 4.91
N LYS A 55 -3.94 -7.19 4.71
CA LYS A 55 -4.85 -7.73 3.69
C LYS A 55 -4.37 -7.43 2.26
N PHE A 56 -3.77 -6.27 2.01
CA PHE A 56 -3.08 -5.97 0.74
C PHE A 56 -1.93 -6.93 0.46
N ILE A 57 -1.16 -7.29 1.49
CA ILE A 57 -0.11 -8.31 1.39
C ILE A 57 -0.70 -9.60 0.83
N ASP A 58 -1.79 -10.10 1.41
CA ASP A 58 -2.43 -11.33 0.94
C ASP A 58 -2.88 -11.23 -0.51
N TYR A 59 -3.62 -10.19 -0.87
CA TYR A 59 -4.11 -10.01 -2.22
C TYR A 59 -2.96 -9.97 -3.25
N PHE A 60 -1.94 -9.14 -3.04
CA PHE A 60 -0.88 -8.98 -4.04
C PHE A 60 0.11 -10.14 -4.08
N VAL A 61 0.42 -10.76 -2.93
CA VAL A 61 1.36 -11.88 -2.89
C VAL A 61 0.69 -13.17 -3.35
N LEU A 62 -0.52 -13.47 -2.91
CA LEU A 62 -1.18 -14.75 -3.22
C LEU A 62 -1.83 -14.75 -4.61
N ASP A 63 -2.53 -13.67 -4.99
CA ASP A 63 -3.30 -13.67 -6.23
C ASP A 63 -2.46 -13.25 -7.44
N PHE A 64 -1.42 -12.44 -7.23
CA PHE A 64 -0.56 -11.91 -8.30
C PHE A 64 0.89 -12.40 -8.23
N ASN A 65 1.24 -13.21 -7.23
CA ASN A 65 2.60 -13.74 -7.04
C ASN A 65 3.66 -12.61 -6.99
N TYR A 66 3.31 -11.48 -6.36
CA TYR A 66 4.25 -10.40 -6.10
C TYR A 66 5.07 -10.69 -4.84
N GLU A 67 6.20 -10.00 -4.70
CA GLU A 67 7.08 -10.08 -3.55
C GLU A 67 7.03 -8.77 -2.77
N ILE A 68 6.97 -8.88 -1.44
CA ILE A 68 7.21 -7.75 -0.55
C ILE A 68 8.70 -7.69 -0.27
N TYR A 69 9.33 -6.58 -0.61
CA TYR A 69 10.78 -6.44 -0.45
C TYR A 69 11.20 -5.48 0.66
N SER A 70 10.25 -4.71 1.23
CA SER A 70 10.50 -3.80 2.34
C SER A 70 9.19 -3.42 3.03
N ILE A 71 9.26 -3.28 4.35
CA ILE A 71 8.21 -2.72 5.21
C ILE A 71 8.86 -1.65 6.08
N GLU A 72 8.28 -0.46 6.12
CA GLU A 72 8.67 0.66 6.98
C GLU A 72 7.61 0.81 8.09
N PHE A 73 8.05 0.95 9.33
CA PHE A 73 7.19 1.24 10.49
C PHE A 73 7.20 2.74 10.81
N MET A 74 6.24 3.21 11.60
CA MET A 74 6.22 4.59 12.09
C MET A 74 7.35 4.85 13.09
N GLU A 75 7.69 3.81 13.85
CA GLU A 75 8.78 3.77 14.81
C GLU A 75 10.10 3.53 14.08
N ASP A 76 11.09 4.38 14.37
CA ASP A 76 12.48 4.17 13.92
C ASP A 76 13.17 3.17 14.87
N ASP A 77 12.75 1.91 14.79
CA ASP A 77 13.33 0.80 15.55
C ASP A 77 14.13 -0.11 14.61
N LYS A 78 15.45 -0.08 14.81
CA LYS A 78 16.41 -0.82 13.99
C LYS A 78 16.32 -2.34 14.22
N ASP A 79 16.14 -2.78 15.46
CA ASP A 79 16.10 -4.20 15.79
C ASP A 79 14.85 -4.85 15.19
N LEU A 80 13.71 -4.17 15.31
CA LEU A 80 12.47 -4.54 14.63
C LEU A 80 12.65 -4.60 13.11
N SER A 81 13.28 -3.58 12.53
CA SER A 81 13.51 -3.50 11.09
C SER A 81 14.38 -4.67 10.62
N GLU A 82 15.42 -5.04 11.36
CA GLU A 82 16.29 -6.18 11.05
C GLU A 82 15.52 -7.51 11.13
N GLU A 83 14.70 -7.70 12.16
CA GLU A 83 13.85 -8.89 12.32
C GLU A 83 12.89 -9.07 11.13
N ILE A 84 12.18 -8.00 10.76
CA ILE A 84 11.21 -8.03 9.67
C ILE A 84 11.92 -8.25 8.33
N ASN A 85 13.07 -7.62 8.10
CA ASN A 85 13.86 -7.88 6.89
C ASN A 85 14.34 -9.34 6.79
N ALA A 86 14.68 -9.98 7.92
CA ALA A 86 14.99 -11.41 7.92
C ALA A 86 13.77 -12.27 7.50
N LEU A 87 12.56 -11.94 7.99
CA LEU A 87 11.32 -12.64 7.59
C LEU A 87 10.96 -12.40 6.12
N LEU A 88 11.14 -11.18 5.61
CA LEU A 88 10.92 -10.86 4.20
C LEU A 88 11.85 -11.67 3.29
N ASN A 89 13.13 -11.76 3.64
CA ASN A 89 14.10 -12.59 2.92
C ASN A 89 13.71 -14.07 2.91
N MET A 90 13.12 -14.59 3.98
CA MET A 90 12.63 -15.97 3.99
C MET A 90 11.39 -16.16 3.12
N THR A 91 10.53 -15.14 3.05
CA THR A 91 9.30 -15.15 2.25
C THR A 91 9.60 -15.15 0.75
N SER A 92 10.63 -14.42 0.30
CA SER A 92 11.07 -14.42 -1.10
C SER A 92 11.63 -15.78 -1.55
N ILE A 93 12.14 -16.58 -0.61
CA ILE A 93 12.65 -17.93 -0.87
C ILE A 93 11.52 -18.96 -0.82
N ARG A 94 10.58 -18.84 0.14
CA ARG A 94 9.49 -19.79 0.37
C ARG A 94 8.22 -19.07 0.83
N ALA A 95 7.17 -19.16 0.02
CA ALA A 95 5.85 -18.58 0.32
C ALA A 95 5.26 -19.05 1.67
N ALA A 96 5.64 -20.22 2.18
CA ALA A 96 5.22 -20.71 3.49
C ALA A 96 5.63 -19.79 4.67
N TYR A 97 6.61 -18.90 4.50
CA TYR A 97 6.98 -17.92 5.53
C TYR A 97 6.08 -16.68 5.54
N LEU A 98 5.22 -16.52 4.54
CA LEU A 98 4.25 -15.42 4.50
C LEU A 98 3.32 -15.47 5.72
N SER A 99 2.86 -16.66 6.14
CA SER A 99 2.00 -16.77 7.32
C SER A 99 2.70 -16.25 8.59
N LYS A 100 3.98 -16.57 8.76
CA LYS A 100 4.79 -16.09 9.89
C LYS A 100 5.01 -14.58 9.86
N LEU A 101 5.28 -14.03 8.67
CA LEU A 101 5.38 -12.58 8.50
C LEU A 101 4.07 -11.90 8.91
N LYS A 102 2.92 -12.42 8.45
CA LYS A 102 1.60 -11.86 8.80
C LYS A 102 1.29 -11.97 10.28
N GLU A 103 1.57 -13.12 10.90
CA GLU A 103 1.42 -13.29 12.35
C GLU A 103 2.22 -12.25 13.12
N GLN A 104 3.46 -11.99 12.70
CA GLN A 104 4.31 -10.98 13.34
C GLN A 104 3.78 -9.56 13.12
N LEU A 105 3.36 -9.21 11.90
CA LEU A 105 2.78 -7.89 11.62
C LEU A 105 1.47 -7.65 12.38
N LEU A 106 0.61 -8.67 12.50
CA LEU A 106 -0.61 -8.59 13.31
C LEU A 106 -0.28 -8.40 14.79
N PHE A 107 0.69 -9.15 15.32
CA PHE A 107 1.15 -8.99 16.69
C PHE A 107 1.63 -7.57 16.98
N LEU A 108 2.45 -7.00 16.08
CA LEU A 108 2.98 -5.64 16.22
C LEU A 108 1.84 -4.60 16.24
N SER A 109 0.87 -4.74 15.34
CA SER A 109 -0.27 -3.83 15.24
C SER A 109 -1.21 -3.94 16.45
N GLU A 110 -1.51 -5.16 16.93
CA GLU A 110 -2.51 -5.36 17.99
C GLU A 110 -1.96 -5.28 19.42
N LYS A 111 -0.71 -5.70 19.63
CA LYS A 111 -0.14 -5.90 20.98
C LYS A 111 0.93 -4.88 21.34
N SER A 112 1.64 -4.35 20.34
CA SER A 112 2.75 -3.42 20.55
C SER A 112 2.41 -1.99 20.14
N SER A 113 1.22 -1.75 19.56
CA SER A 113 0.79 -0.45 19.01
C SER A 113 1.76 0.11 17.96
N ILE A 114 2.53 -0.77 17.30
CA ILE A 114 3.49 -0.43 16.25
C ILE A 114 2.75 -0.43 14.92
N GLU A 115 2.78 0.70 14.22
CA GLU A 115 2.00 0.89 13.00
C GLU A 115 2.88 0.80 11.75
N ILE A 116 2.38 0.12 10.72
CA ILE A 116 3.01 0.07 9.41
C ILE A 116 2.89 1.46 8.76
N GLN A 117 4.02 2.08 8.44
CA GLN A 117 4.05 3.32 7.68
C GLN A 117 3.92 3.05 6.18
N ARG A 118 4.64 2.05 5.66
CA ARG A 118 4.71 1.76 4.22
C ARG A 118 5.06 0.31 3.93
N ILE A 119 4.52 -0.23 2.83
CA ILE A 119 4.89 -1.53 2.28
C ILE A 119 5.30 -1.36 0.82
N TYR A 120 6.38 -2.03 0.42
CA TYR A 120 6.83 -2.06 -0.96
C TYR A 120 6.67 -3.43 -1.60
N PHE A 121 6.15 -3.42 -2.82
CA PHE A 121 5.89 -4.59 -3.64
C PHE A 121 6.69 -4.52 -4.93
N LYS A 122 7.17 -5.67 -5.38
CA LYS A 122 7.74 -5.85 -6.71
C LYS A 122 7.20 -7.13 -7.37
N GLY A 123 7.15 -7.13 -8.68
CA GLY A 123 6.68 -8.26 -9.46
C GLY A 123 7.00 -8.10 -10.93
N ARG A 124 6.31 -8.88 -11.76
CA ARG A 124 6.35 -8.75 -13.22
C ARG A 124 4.95 -8.82 -13.77
N ASP A 125 4.70 -8.06 -14.83
CA ASP A 125 3.46 -8.18 -15.59
C ASP A 125 3.49 -9.39 -16.54
N ALA A 126 2.40 -9.58 -17.29
CA ALA A 126 2.26 -10.66 -18.27
C ALA A 126 3.29 -10.58 -19.42
N GLN A 127 3.90 -9.42 -19.66
CA GLN A 127 4.95 -9.20 -20.65
C GLN A 127 6.36 -9.32 -20.05
N GLY A 128 6.47 -9.68 -18.77
CA GLY A 128 7.73 -9.82 -18.05
C GLY A 128 8.38 -8.48 -17.66
N ARG A 129 7.69 -7.35 -17.82
CA ARG A 129 8.19 -6.03 -17.43
C ARG A 129 8.19 -5.90 -15.92
N ALA A 130 9.21 -5.24 -15.37
CA ALA A 130 9.33 -5.07 -13.93
C ALA A 130 8.23 -4.14 -13.41
N LEU A 131 7.48 -4.60 -12.41
CA LEU A 131 6.42 -3.87 -11.74
C LEU A 131 6.89 -3.57 -10.32
N ASN A 132 6.77 -2.30 -9.89
CA ASN A 132 7.12 -1.91 -8.53
C ASN A 132 6.10 -0.87 -8.05
N PHE A 133 5.67 -0.99 -6.81
CA PHE A 133 4.83 0.00 -6.17
C PHE A 133 4.96 -0.04 -4.64
N TYR A 134 4.45 1.00 -3.98
CA TYR A 134 4.33 1.04 -2.53
C TYR A 134 2.97 1.59 -2.11
N LEU A 135 2.56 1.23 -0.89
CA LEU A 135 1.37 1.74 -0.20
C LEU A 135 1.79 2.37 1.12
N GLN A 136 1.21 3.51 1.49
CA GLN A 136 1.42 4.18 2.78
C GLN A 136 0.15 4.24 3.61
N SER A 137 0.29 4.22 4.93
CA SER A 137 -0.85 4.24 5.86
C SER A 137 -1.72 5.49 5.73
N ASN A 138 -1.17 6.61 5.28
CA ASN A 138 -1.95 7.82 4.98
C ASN A 138 -2.73 7.75 3.63
N GLY A 139 -2.76 6.58 2.97
CA GLY A 139 -3.46 6.37 1.71
C GLY A 139 -2.72 6.86 0.46
N ILE A 140 -1.47 7.33 0.60
CA ILE A 140 -0.60 7.63 -0.54
C ILE A 140 0.00 6.32 -1.07
N PHE A 141 0.15 6.23 -2.38
CA PHE A 141 0.86 5.15 -3.05
C PHE A 141 1.71 5.69 -4.18
N GLY A 142 2.69 4.91 -4.62
CA GLY A 142 3.49 5.22 -5.79
C GLY A 142 3.67 3.97 -6.64
N ILE A 143 3.46 4.08 -7.95
CA ILE A 143 3.53 2.96 -8.89
C ILE A 143 4.42 3.37 -10.06
N ASN A 144 5.24 2.46 -10.59
CA ASN A 144 5.99 2.78 -11.79
C ASN A 144 5.06 3.05 -12.99
N ASP A 145 5.39 4.07 -13.77
CA ASP A 145 4.49 4.71 -14.75
C ASP A 145 3.70 3.73 -15.63
N ALA A 146 4.37 2.73 -16.20
CA ALA A 146 3.77 1.73 -17.09
C ALA A 146 2.64 0.90 -16.46
N HIS A 147 2.56 0.80 -15.13
CA HIS A 147 1.57 0.00 -14.42
C HIS A 147 0.60 0.84 -13.59
N TYR A 148 0.75 2.17 -13.57
CA TYR A 148 -0.06 3.05 -12.73
C TYR A 148 -1.57 2.85 -12.94
N PRO A 149 -2.12 2.82 -14.18
CA PRO A 149 -3.57 2.66 -14.37
C PRO A 149 -4.09 1.36 -13.76
N ILE A 150 -3.40 0.25 -13.98
CA ILE A 150 -3.85 -1.09 -13.58
C ILE A 150 -3.71 -1.29 -12.07
N ILE A 151 -2.58 -0.91 -11.48
CA ILE A 151 -2.36 -1.13 -10.05
C ILE A 151 -3.16 -0.15 -9.19
N SER A 152 -3.31 1.11 -9.62
CA SER A 152 -4.14 2.07 -8.87
C SER A 152 -5.62 1.66 -8.84
N GLU A 153 -6.14 1.07 -9.93
CA GLU A 153 -7.48 0.50 -9.97
C GLU A 153 -7.63 -0.66 -8.99
N LYS A 154 -6.70 -1.63 -9.00
CA LYS A 154 -6.70 -2.75 -8.05
C LYS A 154 -6.64 -2.31 -6.59
N ILE A 155 -5.85 -1.27 -6.30
CA ILE A 155 -5.77 -0.70 -4.94
C ILE A 155 -7.14 -0.13 -4.54
N ALA A 156 -7.80 0.61 -5.43
CA ALA A 156 -9.13 1.17 -5.16
C ALA A 156 -10.20 0.08 -4.96
N GLU A 157 -10.25 -0.92 -5.84
CA GLU A 157 -11.18 -2.06 -5.75
C GLU A 157 -11.03 -2.82 -4.43
N LEU A 158 -9.77 -3.10 -4.04
CA LEU A 158 -9.52 -3.82 -2.79
C LEU A 158 -9.90 -2.97 -1.57
N MET A 159 -9.64 -1.65 -1.59
CA MET A 159 -10.09 -0.75 -0.55
C MET A 159 -11.62 -0.70 -0.43
N GLU A 160 -12.34 -0.72 -1.55
CA GLU A 160 -13.81 -0.75 -1.55
C GLU A 160 -14.32 -1.98 -0.82
N GLY A 161 -13.79 -3.17 -1.15
CA GLY A 161 -14.19 -4.43 -0.53
C GLY A 161 -13.87 -4.56 0.97
N TYR A 162 -13.02 -3.69 1.53
CA TYR A 162 -12.74 -3.64 2.97
C TYR A 162 -13.50 -2.54 3.72
N LEU A 163 -14.01 -1.53 3.02
CA LEU A 163 -14.74 -0.42 3.62
C LEU A 163 -16.27 -0.56 3.51
N PHE A 164 -16.77 -1.33 2.54
CA PHE A 164 -18.20 -1.45 2.23
C PHE A 164 -18.66 -2.91 2.12
#